data_AF-A0A496AKN3-F1
#
_entry.id   AF-A0A496AKN3-F1
#
_cell.length_a   1.000
_cell.length_b   1.000
_cell.length_c   1.000
_cell.angle_alpha   90.00
_cell.angle_beta   90.00
_cell.angle_gamma   90.00
#
_symmetry.space_group_name_H-M   'P 1'
#
loop_
_entity.id
_entity.type
_entity.pdbx_description
1 polymer ?
#
loop_
_entity_poly.entity_id
_entity_poly.type
_entity_poly.pdbx_seq_one_letter_code
_entity_poly.pdbx_strand_id
1 'polypeptide(L)'
;MNLSKELTDIQKQMSPDSLTNECGGEGCRVYRADIPKKRVVINIEKEFDTRRDHRKRADRLLFYGNASKNTFVAVPIELKSGKADESDVREKLENSLNFAATLAPDRNECGETVYVPVLFHGRGINRTNPRSRRQFTVNFQGKSVRVLIGRCGRKRNLANLLSEAGYL
;
A
#
# COMPACT_ATOMS: atom_id res chain seq x y z
N MET A 1 23.36 -5.67 2.66
CA MET A 1 22.03 -5.26 2.20
C MET A 1 21.58 -4.09 3.07
N ASN A 2 21.53 -2.87 2.52
CA ASN A 2 21.37 -1.64 3.33
C ASN A 2 19.95 -1.06 3.20
N LEU A 3 18.94 -1.84 3.62
CA LEU A 3 17.53 -1.44 3.66
C LEU A 3 17.29 -0.09 4.35
N SER A 4 18.19 0.31 5.26
CA SER A 4 18.10 1.60 5.95
C SER A 4 18.42 2.77 5.01
N LYS A 5 19.32 2.59 4.04
CA LYS A 5 19.64 3.58 3.01
C LYS A 5 18.43 3.82 2.09
N GLU A 6 17.81 2.76 1.57
CA GLU A 6 16.64 2.90 0.68
C GLU A 6 15.45 3.59 1.36
N LEU A 7 15.14 3.22 2.61
CA LEU A 7 14.09 3.91 3.36
C LEU A 7 14.43 5.39 3.57
N THR A 8 15.70 5.71 3.80
CA THR A 8 16.17 7.09 3.94
C THR A 8 16.04 7.86 2.62
N ASP A 9 16.40 7.23 1.50
CA ASP A 9 16.34 7.84 0.17
C ASP A 9 14.90 8.08 -0.26
N ILE A 10 13.96 7.19 0.09
CA ILE A 10 12.52 7.42 -0.09
C ILE A 10 12.07 8.59 0.77
N GLN A 11 12.44 8.64 2.06
CA GLN A 11 12.06 9.76 2.94
C GLN A 11 12.52 11.12 2.39
N LYS A 12 13.73 11.20 1.84
CA LYS A 12 14.28 12.43 1.26
C LYS A 12 13.57 12.89 -0.01
N GLN A 13 12.95 11.99 -0.74
CA GLN A 13 12.19 12.31 -1.96
C GLN A 13 10.78 12.83 -1.67
N MET A 14 10.29 12.67 -0.43
CA MET A 14 8.94 13.04 -0.03
C MET A 14 8.90 14.41 0.64
N SER A 15 7.75 15.06 0.53
CA SER A 15 7.47 16.30 1.26
C SER A 15 7.38 15.99 2.77
N PRO A 16 7.96 16.83 3.65
CA PRO A 16 7.93 16.57 5.10
C PRO A 16 6.51 16.35 5.65
N ASP A 17 5.52 17.08 5.13
CA ASP A 17 4.12 17.02 5.57
C ASP A 17 3.36 15.78 5.10
N SER A 18 3.91 15.05 4.11
CA SER A 18 3.34 13.79 3.62
C SER A 18 3.86 12.58 4.39
N LEU A 19 4.99 12.69 5.09
CA LEU A 19 5.47 11.64 5.98
C LEU A 19 4.55 11.51 7.20
N THR A 20 4.14 10.28 7.49
CA THR A 20 3.24 10.00 8.60
C THR A 20 3.67 8.76 9.35
N ASN A 21 3.12 8.61 10.55
CA ASN A 21 3.17 7.37 11.29
C ASN A 21 1.91 6.52 11.06
N GLU A 22 0.84 7.03 10.50
CA GLU A 22 -0.44 6.32 10.46
C GLU A 22 -0.68 5.57 9.15
N CYS A 23 -1.02 4.28 9.24
CA CYS A 23 -1.53 3.51 8.10
C CYS A 23 -3.07 3.58 7.99
N GLY A 24 -3.74 4.22 8.95
CA GLY A 24 -5.18 4.44 8.95
C GLY A 24 -5.55 5.88 8.59
N GLY A 25 -6.84 6.14 8.49
CA GLY A 25 -7.41 7.43 8.06
C GLY A 25 -8.92 7.35 7.86
N GLU A 26 -9.59 8.50 7.85
CA GLU A 26 -11.01 8.66 7.45
C GLU A 26 -12.00 7.64 8.06
N GLY A 27 -11.85 7.34 9.36
CA GLY A 27 -12.70 6.38 10.07
C GLY A 27 -12.38 4.91 9.80
N CYS A 28 -11.39 4.60 8.95
CA CYS A 28 -10.84 3.26 8.80
C CYS A 28 -9.55 3.11 9.63
N ARG A 29 -9.64 2.34 10.71
CA ARG A 29 -8.49 2.07 11.59
C ARG A 29 -7.64 0.90 11.05
N VAL A 30 -6.34 1.12 10.92
CA VAL A 30 -5.34 0.12 10.54
C VAL A 30 -4.25 0.06 11.60
N TYR A 31 -4.04 -1.11 12.19
CA TYR A 31 -3.05 -1.30 13.25
C TYR A 31 -1.70 -1.71 12.68
N ARG A 32 -0.64 -1.08 13.19
CA ARG A 32 0.76 -1.34 12.80
C ARG A 32 1.50 -2.31 13.71
N ALA A 33 0.80 -2.90 14.70
CA ALA A 33 1.40 -3.92 15.55
C ALA A 33 2.00 -5.02 14.66
N ASP A 34 3.23 -5.43 14.95
CA ASP A 34 3.98 -6.48 14.24
C ASP A 34 4.35 -6.17 12.79
N ILE A 35 4.24 -4.91 12.36
CA ILE A 35 4.91 -4.42 11.15
C ILE A 35 6.34 -3.99 11.53
N PRO A 36 7.36 -4.27 10.68
CA PRO A 36 8.75 -3.90 10.94
C PRO A 36 8.91 -2.47 11.42
N LYS A 37 9.71 -2.26 12.49
CA LYS A 37 9.93 -0.94 13.09
C LYS A 37 10.61 0.04 12.13
N LYS A 38 11.57 -0.45 11.34
CA LYS A 38 12.19 0.31 10.25
C LYS A 38 11.26 0.29 9.04
N ARG A 39 10.55 1.40 8.85
CA ARG A 39 9.57 1.58 7.79
C ARG A 39 9.36 3.07 7.50
N VAL A 40 8.75 3.35 6.36
CA VAL A 40 8.29 4.68 5.97
C VAL A 40 6.82 4.59 5.64
N VAL A 41 6.01 5.51 6.16
CA VAL A 41 4.60 5.63 5.76
C VAL A 41 4.38 7.02 5.21
N ILE A 42 3.76 7.08 4.03
CA ILE A 42 3.48 8.30 3.30
C ILE A 42 1.96 8.43 3.21
N ASN A 43 1.46 9.61 3.53
CA ASN A 43 0.13 10.06 3.13
C ASN A 43 0.22 10.51 1.65
N ILE A 44 -0.20 9.63 0.74
CA ILE A 44 -0.03 9.86 -0.70
C ILE A 44 -0.89 11.03 -1.15
N GLU A 45 -2.05 11.25 -0.51
CA GLU A 45 -2.95 12.35 -0.85
C GLU A 45 -2.23 13.70 -0.72
N LYS A 46 -1.62 13.93 0.45
CA LYS A 46 -0.82 15.15 0.70
C LYS A 46 0.36 15.27 -0.26
N GLU A 47 1.05 14.17 -0.54
CA GLU A 47 2.18 14.18 -1.47
C GLU A 47 1.75 14.55 -2.90
N PHE A 48 0.62 14.02 -3.35
CA PHE A 48 0.05 14.35 -4.67
C PHE A 48 -0.40 15.80 -4.73
N ASP A 49 -1.01 16.32 -3.65
CA ASP A 49 -1.41 17.72 -3.57
C ASP A 49 -0.19 18.65 -3.65
N THR A 50 0.91 18.32 -2.94
CA THR A 50 2.17 19.07 -3.05
C THR A 50 2.77 19.03 -4.45
N ARG A 51 2.67 17.88 -5.14
CA ARG A 51 3.13 17.70 -6.52
C ARG A 51 2.17 18.25 -7.57
N ARG A 52 0.99 18.73 -7.17
CA ARG A 52 -0.12 19.11 -8.07
C ARG A 52 -0.51 17.97 -9.02
N ASP A 53 -0.45 16.74 -8.55
CA ASP A 53 -0.87 15.55 -9.28
C ASP A 53 -2.35 15.25 -8.98
N HIS A 54 -3.18 15.37 -10.00
CA HIS A 54 -4.64 15.23 -9.87
C HIS A 54 -5.14 13.80 -10.12
N ARG A 55 -4.24 12.83 -10.37
CA ARG A 55 -4.63 11.44 -10.55
C ARG A 55 -5.22 10.88 -9.27
N LYS A 56 -6.13 9.91 -9.39
CA LYS A 56 -6.63 9.17 -8.25
C LYS A 56 -5.50 8.40 -7.58
N ARG A 57 -5.48 8.38 -6.26
CA ARG A 57 -4.44 7.76 -5.44
C ARG A 57 -5.03 7.01 -4.25
N ALA A 58 -4.31 6.01 -3.79
CA ALA A 58 -4.54 5.36 -2.51
C ALA A 58 -4.25 6.33 -1.34
N ASP A 59 -4.76 6.05 -0.15
CA ASP A 59 -4.60 6.94 1.00
C ASP A 59 -3.19 6.91 1.59
N ARG A 60 -2.57 5.72 1.63
CA ARG A 60 -1.24 5.52 2.24
C ARG A 60 -0.33 4.69 1.37
N LEU A 61 0.97 4.94 1.50
CA LEU A 61 2.03 4.08 0.96
C LEU A 61 2.97 3.70 2.10
N LEU A 62 3.13 2.40 2.33
CA LEU A 62 4.04 1.87 3.33
C LEU A 62 5.23 1.20 2.63
N PHE A 63 6.43 1.52 3.08
CA PHE A 63 7.67 0.85 2.68
C PHE A 63 8.35 0.22 3.89
N TYR A 64 8.85 -1.00 3.73
CA TYR A 64 9.70 -1.66 4.71
C TYR A 64 10.56 -2.74 4.06
N GLY A 65 11.64 -3.15 4.71
CA GLY A 65 12.43 -4.29 4.29
C GLY A 65 12.02 -5.58 5.00
N ASN A 66 11.87 -6.68 4.25
CA ASN A 66 11.75 -8.02 4.79
C ASN A 66 13.14 -8.68 4.80
N ALA A 67 13.79 -8.65 5.96
CA ALA A 67 15.14 -9.19 6.13
C ALA A 67 15.21 -10.71 5.90
N SER A 68 14.15 -11.45 6.24
CA SER A 68 14.12 -12.92 6.10
C SER A 68 14.10 -13.37 4.64
N LYS A 69 13.47 -12.59 3.77
CA LYS A 69 13.34 -12.88 2.33
C LYS A 69 14.29 -12.06 1.46
N ASN A 70 15.07 -11.17 2.06
CA ASN A 70 15.93 -10.23 1.35
C ASN A 70 15.16 -9.41 0.30
N THR A 71 13.95 -8.94 0.65
CA THR A 71 13.09 -8.16 -0.25
C THR A 71 12.74 -6.80 0.34
N PHE A 72 12.54 -5.83 -0.54
CA PHE A 72 11.93 -4.55 -0.21
C PHE A 72 10.43 -4.63 -0.49
N VAL A 73 9.58 -4.15 0.41
CA VAL A 73 8.13 -4.27 0.25
C VAL A 73 7.50 -2.89 0.18
N ALA A 74 6.75 -2.64 -0.90
CA ALA A 74 5.96 -1.44 -1.14
C ALA A 74 4.48 -1.78 -1.06
N VAL A 75 3.75 -1.13 -0.16
CA VAL A 75 2.35 -1.46 0.15
C VAL A 75 1.48 -0.21 -0.03
N PRO A 76 0.90 0.02 -1.22
CA PRO A 76 -0.20 0.96 -1.37
C PRO A 76 -1.42 0.47 -0.60
N ILE A 77 -2.01 1.34 0.22
CA ILE A 77 -3.13 1.01 1.09
C ILE A 77 -4.27 2.00 0.80
N GLU A 78 -5.37 1.47 0.27
CA GLU A 78 -6.64 2.18 0.15
C GLU A 78 -7.51 1.89 1.38
N LEU A 79 -8.18 2.92 1.88
CA LEU A 79 -8.98 2.93 3.10
C LEU A 79 -10.41 3.36 2.76
N LYS A 80 -11.38 2.50 3.04
CA LYS A 80 -12.80 2.83 2.89
C LYS A 80 -13.56 2.51 4.18
N SER A 81 -13.91 3.51 4.98
CA SER A 81 -14.74 3.27 6.19
C SER A 81 -16.13 2.68 5.86
N GLY A 82 -16.62 2.92 4.64
CA GLY A 82 -17.89 2.41 4.12
C GLY A 82 -17.77 1.21 3.19
N LYS A 83 -18.59 1.21 2.14
CA LYS A 83 -18.47 0.27 1.01
C LYS A 83 -17.45 0.85 0.01
N ALA A 84 -16.60 0.00 -0.52
CA ALA A 84 -15.60 0.36 -1.50
C ALA A 84 -16.13 0.14 -2.93
N ASP A 85 -16.05 1.13 -3.82
CA ASP A 85 -16.32 0.93 -5.24
C ASP A 85 -15.13 0.23 -5.92
N GLU A 86 -15.36 -0.91 -6.57
CA GLU A 86 -14.28 -1.74 -7.11
C GLU A 86 -13.46 -1.01 -8.19
N SER A 87 -14.12 -0.28 -9.10
CA SER A 87 -13.44 0.49 -10.15
C SER A 87 -12.59 1.62 -9.59
N ASP A 88 -13.14 2.37 -8.64
CA ASP A 88 -12.42 3.46 -7.97
C ASP A 88 -11.18 2.95 -7.23
N VAL A 89 -11.34 1.87 -6.45
CA VAL A 89 -10.22 1.26 -5.73
C VAL A 89 -9.16 0.74 -6.69
N ARG A 90 -9.57 0.11 -7.81
CA ARG A 90 -8.63 -0.40 -8.82
C ARG A 90 -7.76 0.74 -9.35
N GLU A 91 -8.39 1.81 -9.85
CA GLU A 91 -7.68 2.96 -10.43
C GLU A 91 -6.71 3.61 -9.42
N LYS A 92 -7.17 3.82 -8.18
CA LYS A 92 -6.35 4.38 -7.10
C LYS A 92 -5.13 3.52 -6.79
N LEU A 93 -5.31 2.20 -6.66
CA LEU A 93 -4.22 1.27 -6.36
C LEU A 93 -3.24 1.17 -7.52
N GLU A 94 -3.70 1.10 -8.77
CA GLU A 94 -2.83 1.06 -9.96
C GLU A 94 -1.95 2.31 -10.05
N ASN A 95 -2.53 3.50 -9.88
CA ASN A 95 -1.79 4.75 -9.87
C ASN A 95 -0.77 4.82 -8.73
N SER A 96 -1.14 4.37 -7.53
CA SER A 96 -0.22 4.36 -6.38
C SER A 96 0.87 3.29 -6.49
N LEU A 97 0.62 2.16 -7.14
CA LEU A 97 1.67 1.18 -7.47
C LEU A 97 2.68 1.78 -8.45
N ASN A 98 2.19 2.44 -9.52
CA ASN A 98 3.05 3.14 -10.46
C ASN A 98 3.88 4.23 -9.78
N PHE A 99 3.28 5.01 -8.87
CA PHE A 99 4.00 5.98 -8.07
C PHE A 99 5.06 5.32 -7.18
N ALA A 100 4.72 4.24 -6.47
CA ALA A 100 5.67 3.50 -5.63
C ALA A 100 6.87 2.99 -6.43
N ALA A 101 6.65 2.53 -7.66
CA ALA A 101 7.73 2.06 -8.55
C ALA A 101 8.70 3.16 -8.97
N THR A 102 8.26 4.43 -8.99
CA THR A 102 9.18 5.56 -9.22
C THR A 102 10.10 5.82 -8.03
N LEU A 103 9.68 5.44 -6.82
CA LEU A 103 10.43 5.64 -5.58
C LEU A 103 11.34 4.45 -5.25
N ALA A 104 10.86 3.25 -5.51
CA ALA A 104 11.55 2.00 -5.26
C ALA A 104 11.37 1.07 -6.47
N PRO A 105 12.28 1.13 -7.47
CA PRO A 105 12.20 0.29 -8.66
C PRO A 105 12.26 -1.21 -8.34
N ASP A 106 11.77 -2.04 -9.26
CA ASP A 106 11.70 -3.52 -9.11
C ASP A 106 13.02 -4.18 -8.75
N ARG A 107 14.13 -3.61 -9.26
CA ARG A 107 15.48 -3.97 -8.86
C ARG A 107 16.13 -2.73 -8.29
N ASN A 108 16.47 -2.81 -7.01
CA ASN A 108 17.21 -1.77 -6.31
C ASN A 108 18.52 -2.35 -5.76
N GLU A 109 19.31 -1.53 -5.08
CA GLU A 109 20.59 -1.96 -4.50
C GLU A 109 20.41 -3.06 -3.42
N CYS A 110 19.20 -3.20 -2.87
CA CYS A 110 18.89 -4.13 -1.78
C CYS A 110 18.21 -5.43 -2.23
N GLY A 111 17.79 -5.56 -3.48
CA GLY A 111 17.20 -6.79 -4.02
C GLY A 111 15.94 -6.52 -4.84
N GLU A 112 14.99 -7.46 -4.76
CA GLU A 112 13.70 -7.35 -5.44
C GLU A 112 12.74 -6.50 -4.61
N THR A 113 12.09 -5.53 -5.26
CA THR A 113 10.94 -4.82 -4.70
C THR A 113 9.66 -5.59 -4.98
N VAL A 114 8.94 -5.97 -3.93
CA VAL A 114 7.65 -6.62 -3.97
C VAL A 114 6.56 -5.58 -3.71
N TYR A 115 5.60 -5.49 -4.62
CA TYR A 115 4.49 -4.54 -4.51
C TYR A 115 3.21 -5.27 -4.11
N VAL A 116 2.59 -4.80 -3.03
CA VAL A 116 1.45 -5.46 -2.39
C VAL A 116 0.31 -4.46 -2.24
N PRO A 117 -0.63 -4.39 -3.19
CA PRO A 117 -1.79 -3.53 -3.06
C PRO A 117 -2.75 -4.06 -1.97
N VAL A 118 -3.17 -3.19 -1.07
CA VAL A 118 -4.06 -3.52 0.04
C VAL A 118 -5.27 -2.61 0.04
N LEU A 119 -6.45 -3.20 0.26
CA LEU A 119 -7.69 -2.48 0.54
C LEU A 119 -8.17 -2.83 1.95
N PHE A 120 -8.40 -1.81 2.78
CA PHE A 120 -9.22 -1.96 3.99
C PHE A 120 -10.61 -1.38 3.77
N HIS A 121 -11.63 -2.13 4.17
CA HIS A 121 -13.00 -1.65 4.12
C HIS A 121 -13.79 -1.89 5.42
N GLY A 122 -14.74 -1.01 5.73
CA GLY A 122 -15.64 -1.18 6.87
C GLY A 122 -16.85 -2.05 6.53
N ARG A 123 -17.53 -1.78 5.41
CA ARG A 123 -18.83 -2.42 5.08
C ARG A 123 -18.80 -3.42 3.94
N GLY A 124 -17.82 -3.39 3.04
CA GLY A 124 -17.72 -4.36 1.94
C GLY A 124 -17.10 -3.74 0.69
N ILE A 125 -17.15 -4.48 -0.41
CA ILE A 125 -16.81 -4.00 -1.75
C ILE A 125 -18.07 -4.09 -2.62
N ASN A 126 -18.46 -2.99 -3.25
CA ASN A 126 -19.45 -2.95 -4.31
C ASN A 126 -18.79 -3.47 -5.59
N ARG A 127 -19.06 -4.74 -5.92
CA ARG A 127 -18.53 -5.36 -7.12
C ARG A 127 -19.34 -4.98 -8.34
N THR A 128 -18.66 -4.68 -9.44
CA THR A 128 -19.31 -4.42 -10.74
C THR A 128 -20.04 -5.66 -11.27
N ASN A 129 -19.60 -6.87 -10.89
CA ASN A 129 -20.30 -8.12 -11.19
C ASN A 129 -20.34 -9.07 -9.96
N PRO A 130 -21.37 -8.96 -9.09
CA PRO A 130 -21.43 -9.69 -7.83
C PRO A 130 -21.61 -11.21 -7.99
N ARG A 131 -22.01 -11.70 -9.18
CA ARG A 131 -22.21 -13.14 -9.45
C ARG A 131 -20.91 -13.91 -9.68
N SER A 132 -19.80 -13.21 -9.91
CA SER A 132 -18.48 -13.85 -10.07
C SER A 132 -17.73 -13.88 -8.73
N ARG A 133 -17.30 -15.06 -8.29
CA ARG A 133 -16.32 -15.21 -7.19
C ARG A 133 -14.90 -14.85 -7.66
N ARG A 134 -14.74 -13.83 -8.50
CA ARG A 134 -13.44 -13.45 -9.02
C ARG A 134 -12.59 -12.84 -7.90
N GLN A 135 -11.30 -13.17 -7.90
CA GLN A 135 -10.33 -12.49 -7.05
C GLN A 135 -10.23 -11.02 -7.48
N PHE A 136 -10.14 -10.10 -6.52
CA PHE A 136 -9.94 -8.69 -6.83
C PHE A 136 -8.47 -8.46 -7.18
N THR A 137 -8.23 -8.02 -8.41
CA THR A 137 -6.91 -7.80 -8.96
C THR A 137 -6.80 -6.41 -9.59
N VAL A 138 -5.58 -5.91 -9.66
CA VAL A 138 -5.18 -4.70 -10.38
C VAL A 138 -4.13 -5.03 -11.43
N ASN A 139 -4.01 -4.21 -12.46
CA ASN A 139 -2.97 -4.34 -13.47
C ASN A 139 -1.77 -3.46 -13.10
N PHE A 140 -0.59 -4.06 -13.01
CA PHE A 140 0.63 -3.35 -12.68
C PHE A 140 1.80 -3.94 -13.48
N GLN A 141 2.50 -3.08 -14.23
CA GLN A 141 3.63 -3.47 -15.08
C GLN A 141 3.32 -4.68 -16.00
N GLY A 142 2.14 -4.68 -16.61
CA GLY A 142 1.70 -5.77 -17.50
C GLY A 142 1.29 -7.07 -16.79
N LYS A 143 1.31 -7.12 -15.45
CA LYS A 143 0.92 -8.29 -14.64
C LYS A 143 -0.38 -8.03 -13.89
N SER A 144 -1.14 -9.09 -13.64
CA SER A 144 -2.29 -9.05 -12.74
C SER A 144 -1.82 -9.30 -11.31
N VAL A 145 -1.95 -8.30 -10.45
CA VAL A 145 -1.54 -8.36 -9.04
C VAL A 145 -2.79 -8.46 -8.17
N ARG A 146 -2.79 -9.44 -7.25
CA ARG A 146 -3.90 -9.64 -6.31
C ARG A 146 -3.91 -8.54 -5.26
N VAL A 147 -5.10 -7.96 -5.03
CA VAL A 147 -5.33 -7.03 -3.92
C VAL A 147 -5.60 -7.82 -2.64
N LEU A 148 -4.84 -7.55 -1.59
CA LEU A 148 -5.15 -8.09 -0.26
C LEU A 148 -6.27 -7.27 0.36
N ILE A 149 -7.31 -7.94 0.87
CA ILE A 149 -8.52 -7.28 1.36
C ILE A 149 -8.66 -7.53 2.86
N GLY A 150 -8.67 -6.45 3.64
CA GLY A 150 -8.86 -6.46 5.09
C GLY A 150 -10.11 -5.70 5.55
N ARG A 151 -10.49 -5.95 6.81
CA ARG A 151 -11.50 -5.14 7.51
C ARG A 151 -10.84 -4.07 8.37
N CYS A 152 -11.39 -2.86 8.35
CA CYS A 152 -11.01 -1.79 9.26
C CYS A 152 -11.24 -2.21 10.72
N GLY A 153 -10.41 -1.74 11.65
CA GLY A 153 -10.63 -1.87 13.09
C GLY A 153 -10.37 -3.25 13.71
N ARG A 154 -10.07 -4.29 12.92
CA ARG A 154 -9.62 -5.59 13.46
C ARG A 154 -8.19 -5.48 14.01
N LYS A 155 -7.95 -6.07 15.19
CA LYS A 155 -6.59 -6.10 15.79
C LYS A 155 -5.61 -6.74 14.80
N ARG A 156 -4.40 -6.15 14.69
CA ARG A 156 -3.29 -6.65 13.84
C ARG A 156 -3.69 -6.83 12.36
N ASN A 157 -4.68 -6.10 11.87
CA ASN A 157 -5.26 -6.33 10.55
C ASN A 157 -4.24 -6.23 9.40
N LEU A 158 -3.31 -5.28 9.43
CA LEU A 158 -2.26 -5.19 8.41
C LEU A 158 -1.25 -6.33 8.52
N ALA A 159 -0.78 -6.63 9.73
CA ALA A 159 0.21 -7.69 9.91
C ALA A 159 -0.33 -9.07 9.55
N ASN A 160 -1.58 -9.37 9.89
CA ASN A 160 -2.20 -10.64 9.52
C ASN A 160 -2.28 -10.80 7.99
N LEU A 161 -2.74 -9.76 7.27
CA LEU A 161 -2.81 -9.81 5.79
C LEU A 161 -1.45 -10.04 5.16
N LEU A 162 -0.44 -9.29 5.60
CA LEU A 162 0.90 -9.38 5.03
C LEU A 162 1.58 -10.70 5.42
N SER A 163 1.41 -11.19 6.65
CA SER A 163 1.97 -12.47 7.09
C SER A 163 1.32 -13.67 6.40
N GLU A 164 -0.01 -13.71 6.30
CA GLU A 164 -0.74 -14.79 5.60
C GLU A 164 -0.37 -14.86 4.12
N ALA A 165 -0.04 -13.72 3.51
CA ALA A 165 0.45 -13.64 2.14
C ALA A 165 1.98 -13.82 1.99
N GLY A 166 2.71 -13.97 3.10
CA GLY A 166 4.15 -14.19 3.10
C GLY A 166 5.01 -12.96 2.82
N TYR A 167 4.53 -11.76 3.14
CA TYR A 167 5.28 -10.50 2.99
C TYR A 167 5.90 -9.97 4.29
N LEU A 168 5.67 -10.64 5.42
CA LEU A 168 6.37 -10.44 6.69
C LEU A 168 7.34 -11.57 6.98
#